data_AF-A0A970WT70-F1
#
_entry.id   AF-A0A970WT70-F1
#
_cell.length_a   1.000
_cell.length_b   1.000
_cell.length_c   1.000
_cell.angle_alpha   90.00
_cell.angle_beta   90.00
_cell.angle_gamma   90.00
#
_symmetry.space_group_name_H-M   'P 1'
#
loop_
_entity.id
_entity.type
_entity.pdbx_description
1 polymer ?
#
loop_
_entity_poly.entity_id
_entity_poly.type
_entity_poly.pdbx_seq_one_letter_code
_entity_poly.pdbx_strand_id
1 'polypeptide(L)'
;MTANERRAIRNTLDRLGMQAKPEQVVADLESHGLEVSDRFVGRVKMQILRDEAKAARERFKRPPKPKTCKRPQQRKIPPRRQ
;
A
#
# COMPACT_ATOMS: atom_id res chain seq x y z
N MET A 1 13.53 2.51 -17.59
CA MET A 1 12.75 2.59 -16.34
C MET A 1 13.31 1.54 -15.41
N THR A 2 14.14 1.92 -14.44
CA THR A 2 14.61 0.95 -13.45
C THR A 2 13.54 0.80 -12.36
N ALA A 3 13.35 -0.41 -11.83
CA ALA A 3 12.43 -0.62 -10.71
C ALA A 3 12.84 0.22 -9.48
N ASN A 4 14.14 0.54 -9.38
CA ASN A 4 14.74 1.34 -8.32
C ASN A 4 14.28 2.80 -8.35
N GLU A 5 14.24 3.46 -9.52
CA GLU A 5 13.75 4.84 -9.65
C GLU A 5 12.29 4.99 -9.18
N ARG A 6 11.41 4.08 -9.60
CA ARG A 6 10.00 4.12 -9.18
C ARG A 6 9.85 3.95 -7.67
N ARG A 7 10.67 3.08 -7.06
CA ARG A 7 10.67 2.85 -5.62
C ARG A 7 11.19 4.08 -4.88
N ALA A 8 12.23 4.72 -5.38
CA ALA A 8 12.76 5.96 -4.81
C ALA A 8 11.70 7.07 -4.84
N ILE A 9 11.07 7.32 -6.00
CA ILE A 9 9.98 8.30 -6.14
C ILE A 9 8.83 8.01 -5.17
N ARG A 10 8.45 6.74 -5.02
CA ARG A 10 7.39 6.35 -4.08
C ARG A 10 7.78 6.66 -2.64
N ASN A 11 8.98 6.30 -2.22
CA ASN A 11 9.47 6.60 -0.87
C ASN A 11 9.54 8.12 -0.62
N THR A 12 9.97 8.89 -1.62
CA THR A 12 10.03 10.36 -1.53
C THR A 12 8.63 10.97 -1.44
N LEU A 13 7.67 10.48 -2.23
CA LEU A 13 6.26 10.89 -2.15
C LEU A 13 5.62 10.49 -0.80
N ASP A 14 6.00 9.35 -0.22
CA ASP A 14 5.53 8.94 1.11
C ASP A 14 6.06 9.86 2.22
N ARG A 15 7.27 10.44 2.04
CA ARG A 15 7.88 11.41 2.97
C ARG A 15 7.32 12.82 2.82
N LEU A 16 7.26 13.34 1.59
CA LEU A 16 6.79 14.70 1.29
C LEU A 16 5.26 14.80 1.27
N GLY A 17 4.58 13.66 1.13
CA GLY A 17 3.14 13.55 0.98
C GLY A 17 2.68 13.64 -0.47
N MET A 18 1.51 13.06 -0.74
CA MET A 18 0.91 13.01 -2.08
C MET A 18 0.51 14.39 -2.64
N GLN A 19 0.56 15.46 -1.84
CA GLN A 19 0.32 16.82 -2.29
C GLN A 19 1.58 17.52 -2.84
N ALA A 20 2.77 16.93 -2.64
CA ALA A 20 4.03 17.50 -3.12
C ALA A 20 4.02 17.72 -4.64
N LYS A 21 4.62 18.84 -5.06
CA LYS A 21 4.83 19.16 -6.47
C LYS A 21 5.90 18.24 -7.06
N PRO A 22 5.83 17.87 -8.35
CA PRO A 22 6.86 17.05 -8.99
C PRO A 22 8.28 17.62 -8.82
N GLU A 23 8.44 18.93 -8.95
CA GLU A 23 9.70 19.65 -8.78
C GLU A 23 10.35 19.41 -7.41
N GLN A 24 9.54 19.37 -6.34
CA GLN A 24 10.03 19.13 -4.97
C GLN A 24 10.53 17.69 -4.80
N VAL A 25 9.86 16.75 -5.46
CA VAL A 25 10.23 15.34 -5.44
C VAL A 25 11.51 15.13 -6.24
N VAL A 26 11.64 15.80 -7.39
CA VAL A 26 12.87 15.77 -8.20
C VAL A 26 14.03 16.36 -7.42
N ALA A 27 13.87 17.53 -6.80
CA ALA A 27 14.94 18.15 -6.00
C ALA A 27 15.42 17.24 -4.84
N ASP A 28 14.49 16.56 -4.15
CA ASP A 28 14.84 15.60 -3.09
C ASP A 28 15.57 14.37 -3.65
N LEU A 29 15.14 13.85 -4.80
CA LEU A 29 15.81 12.72 -5.47
C LEU A 29 17.20 13.09 -5.99
N GLU A 30 17.36 14.29 -6.55
CA GLU A 30 18.65 14.83 -7.00
C GLU A 30 19.62 14.99 -5.83
N SER A 31 19.14 15.41 -4.65
CA SER A 31 19.94 15.47 -3.43
C SER A 31 20.49 14.10 -3.01
N HIS A 32 19.85 13.02 -3.45
CA HIS A 32 20.24 11.63 -3.25
C HIS A 32 20.98 11.02 -4.45
N GLY A 33 21.34 11.82 -5.46
CA GLY A 33 22.08 11.40 -6.64
C GLY A 33 21.23 10.68 -7.69
N LEU A 34 19.90 10.84 -7.66
CA LEU A 34 18.97 10.27 -8.63
C LEU A 34 18.40 11.38 -9.51
N GLU A 35 18.86 11.46 -10.76
CA GLU A 35 18.30 12.37 -11.75
C GLU A 35 17.03 11.78 -12.37
N VAL A 36 15.91 12.46 -12.14
CA VAL A 36 14.60 11.99 -12.57
C VAL A 36 13.80 13.17 -13.13
N SER A 37 13.22 13.02 -14.33
CA SER A 37 12.39 14.09 -14.90
C SER A 37 11.06 14.27 -14.17
N ASP A 38 10.57 15.51 -14.08
CA ASP A 38 9.25 15.86 -13.53
C ASP A 38 8.11 15.08 -14.19
N ARG A 39 8.18 14.92 -15.52
CA ARG A 39 7.18 14.15 -16.28
C ARG A 39 7.11 12.70 -15.80
N PHE A 40 8.25 12.13 -15.41
CA PHE A 40 8.30 10.76 -14.92
C PHE A 40 7.72 10.66 -13.50
N VAL A 41 8.07 11.59 -12.60
CA VAL A 41 7.45 11.70 -11.27
C VAL A 41 5.94 11.81 -11.38
N GLY A 42 5.44 12.65 -12.29
CA GLY A 42 4.00 12.81 -12.54
C GLY A 42 3.31 11.52 -12.99
N ARG A 43 3.94 10.75 -13.89
CA ARG A 43 3.42 9.43 -14.32
C ARG A 43 3.37 8.43 -13.16
N VAL A 44 4.42 8.37 -12.35
CA VAL A 44 4.48 7.47 -11.18
C VAL A 44 3.40 7.84 -10.17
N LYS A 45 3.24 9.14 -9.86
CA LYS A 45 2.20 9.65 -8.97
C LYS A 45 0.80 9.26 -9.45
N MET A 46 0.51 9.45 -10.74
CA MET A 46 -0.77 9.04 -11.34
C MET A 46 -1.00 7.53 -11.28
N GLN A 47 0.06 6.73 -11.44
CA GLN A 47 -0.04 5.28 -11.34
C GLN A 47 -0.37 4.83 -9.91
N ILE A 48 0.29 5.42 -8.90
CA ILE A 48 0.00 5.14 -7.48
C ILE A 48 -1.48 5.43 -7.17
N LEU A 49 -1.99 6.59 -7.59
CA LEU A 49 -3.40 6.96 -7.37
C LEU A 49 -4.38 5.98 -8.05
N ARG A 50 -4.06 5.50 -9.26
CA ARG A 50 -4.88 4.49 -9.94
C ARG A 50 -4.88 3.16 -9.22
N ASP A 51 -3.72 2.73 -8.73
CA ASP A 51 -3.57 1.47 -8.00
C ASP A 51 -4.34 1.51 -6.68
N GLU A 52 -4.29 2.64 -5.96
CA GLU A 52 -5.08 2.86 -4.75
C GLU A 52 -6.59 2.84 -5.03
N ALA A 53 -7.04 3.54 -6.08
CA ALA A 53 -8.44 3.53 -6.48
C ALA A 53 -8.91 2.12 -6.89
N LYS A 54 -8.06 1.36 -7.58
CA LYS A 54 -8.35 -0.04 -7.93
C LYS A 54 -8.42 -0.92 -6.69
N ALA A 55 -7.47 -0.79 -5.77
CA ALA A 55 -7.45 -1.53 -4.52
C ALA A 55 -8.68 -1.22 -3.65
N ALA A 56 -9.12 0.04 -3.60
CA ALA A 56 -10.35 0.44 -2.93
C ALA A 56 -11.56 -0.27 -3.57
N ARG A 57 -11.71 -0.20 -4.89
CA ARG A 57 -12.80 -0.88 -5.63
C ARG A 57 -12.81 -2.39 -5.40
N GLU A 58 -11.65 -3.04 -5.35
CA GLU A 58 -11.55 -4.47 -5.05
C GLU A 58 -11.96 -4.80 -3.62
N ARG A 59 -11.62 -3.95 -2.64
CA ARG A 59 -12.09 -4.12 -1.25
C ARG A 59 -13.61 -4.00 -1.15
N PHE A 60 -14.22 -3.07 -1.88
CA PHE A 60 -15.68 -2.92 -1.94
C PHE A 60 -16.39 -4.11 -2.58
N LYS A 61 -15.75 -4.78 -3.56
CA LYS A 61 -16.32 -5.96 -4.23
C LYS A 61 -16.19 -7.26 -3.45
N ARG A 62 -15.31 -7.31 -2.44
CA ARG A 62 -15.15 -8.53 -1.63
C ARG A 62 -16.30 -8.61 -0.64
N PRO A 63 -17.08 -9.72 -0.63
CA PRO A 63 -18.07 -9.91 0.42
C PRO A 63 -17.36 -9.84 1.78
N PRO A 64 -18.00 -9.26 2.81
CA PRO A 64 -17.40 -9.21 4.14
C PRO A 64 -17.02 -10.62 4.56
N LYS A 65 -15.77 -10.80 5.01
CA LYS A 65 -15.32 -12.10 5.51
C LYS A 65 -16.33 -12.55 6.57
N PRO A 66 -16.94 -13.74 6.45
CA PRO A 66 -17.82 -14.23 7.49
C PRO A 66 -16.99 -14.27 8.77
N LYS A 67 -17.42 -13.52 9.79
CA LYS A 67 -16.88 -13.64 11.14
C LYS A 67 -17.25 -15.05 11.60
N THR A 68 -16.41 -16.05 11.31
CA THR A 68 -16.50 -17.36 11.92
C THR A 68 -16.09 -17.20 13.37
N CYS A 69 -17.04 -16.74 14.18
CA CYS A 69 -16.98 -16.82 15.62
C CYS A 69 -16.98 -18.32 15.93
N LYS A 70 -15.79 -18.92 16.05
CA LYS A 70 -15.65 -20.32 16.44
C LYS A 70 -16.22 -20.43 17.85
N ARG A 71 -17.45 -20.93 17.95
CA ARG A 71 -18.09 -21.25 19.23
C ARG A 71 -17.17 -22.26 19.93
N PRO A 72 -16.71 -22.01 21.17
CA PRO A 72 -15.89 -22.98 21.88
C PRO A 72 -16.70 -24.26 22.02
N GLN A 73 -16.26 -25.34 21.37
CA GLN A 73 -16.85 -26.66 21.54
C GLN A 73 -16.56 -27.08 22.97
N GLN A 74 -17.62 -27.22 23.79
CA GLN A 74 -17.50 -27.77 25.13
C GLN A 74 -16.88 -29.17 25.02
N ARG A 75 -15.67 -29.33 25.57
CA ARG A 75 -15.05 -30.64 25.69
C ARG A 75 -15.90 -31.47 26.66
N LYS A 76 -16.43 -32.61 26.21
CA LYS A 76 -17.11 -33.57 27.08
C LYS A 76 -16.11 -34.02 28.16
N ILE A 77 -16.41 -33.74 29.42
CA ILE A 77 -15.65 -34.26 30.56
C ILE A 77 -16.04 -35.73 30.72
N PRO A 78 -15.10 -36.69 30.65
CA PRO A 78 -15.43 -38.10 30.85
C PRO A 78 -15.86 -38.36 32.31
N PRO A 79 -16.81 -39.29 32.54
CA PRO A 79 -17.26 -39.62 33.89
C PRO A 79 -16.14 -40.26 34.71
N ARG A 80 -15.97 -39.79 35.94
CA ARG A 80 -15.00 -40.32 36.91
C ARG A 80 -15.48 -41.71 37.34
N ARG A 81 -14.66 -42.75 37.11
CA ARG A 81 -14.92 -44.08 37.65
C ARG A 81 -14.75 -44.04 39.17
N GLN A 82 -15.79 -44.39 39.91
CA GLN A 82 -15.71 -44.83 41.30
C GLN A 82 -15.45 -46.34 41.32
#